data_AF-A0A9C9Y4D1-F1
#
_entry.id   AF-A0A9C9Y4D1-F1
#
_cell.length_a   1.000
_cell.length_b   1.000
_cell.length_c   1.000
_cell.angle_alpha   90.00
_cell.angle_beta   90.00
_cell.angle_gamma   90.00
#
_symmetry.space_group_name_H-M   'P 1'
#
loop_
_entity.id
_entity.type
_entity.pdbx_description
1 polymer ?
#
loop_
_entity_poly.entity_id
_entity_poly.type
_entity_poly.pdbx_seq_one_letter_code
_entity_poly.pdbx_strand_id
1 'polypeptide(L)' 'MLIELQEDNLKKIIDENPIVLVQFMATWCGNCRIMKPKFKKLSLEHPDVPFVLVDAEKFPES' A
#
# COMPACT_ATOMS: atom_id res chain seq x y z
N MET A 1 8.60 5.82 1.21
CA MET A 1 8.90 4.51 1.87
C MET A 1 7.82 3.48 1.48
N LEU A 2 8.15 2.26 1.06
CA LEU A 2 7.15 1.24 0.66
C LEU A 2 6.94 0.20 1.77
N ILE A 3 5.69 -0.05 2.14
CA ILE A 3 5.25 -0.95 3.21
C ILE A 3 4.25 -1.95 2.61
N GLU A 4 4.49 -3.24 2.79
CA GLU A 4 3.50 -4.29 2.49
C GLU A 4 2.78 -4.65 3.79
N LEU A 5 1.46 -4.48 3.83
CA LEU A 5 0.67 -4.78 5.01
C LEU A 5 0.77 -6.30 5.30
N GLN A 6 1.04 -6.66 6.56
CA GLN A 6 1.12 -8.06 7.01
C GLN A 6 0.05 -8.43 8.04
N GLU A 7 -0.65 -7.43 8.56
CA GLU A 7 -1.68 -7.52 9.60
C GLU A 7 -2.68 -6.38 9.37
N ASP A 8 -3.90 -6.48 9.90
CA ASP A 8 -4.94 -5.45 9.75
C ASP A 8 -4.66 -4.20 10.62
N ASN A 9 -3.58 -3.48 10.30
CA ASN A 9 -3.12 -2.31 11.05
C ASN A 9 -3.08 -1.01 10.21
N LEU A 10 -3.72 -1.00 9.04
CA LEU A 10 -3.71 0.17 8.14
C LEU A 10 -4.17 1.45 8.84
N LYS A 11 -5.23 1.36 9.65
CA LYS A 11 -5.78 2.50 10.40
C LYS A 11 -4.73 3.17 11.30
N LYS A 12 -3.83 2.39 11.90
CA LYS A 12 -2.75 2.91 12.74
C LYS A 12 -1.73 3.70 11.89
N ILE A 13 -1.36 3.17 10.72
CA ILE A 13 -0.44 3.83 9.78
C ILE A 13 -1.03 5.16 9.31
N ILE A 14 -2.33 5.20 9.05
CA ILE A 14 -3.04 6.43 8.65
C ILE A 14 -3.06 7.46 9.80
N ASP A 15 -3.24 7.04 11.04
CA ASP A 15 -3.28 7.95 12.20
C ASP A 15 -1.91 8.55 12.52
N GLU A 16 -0.83 7.79 12.30
CA GLU A 16 0.55 8.23 12.57
C GLU A 16 1.16 9.12 11.47
N ASN A 17 0.53 9.21 10.29
CA ASN A 17 1.10 9.91 9.14
C ASN A 17 0.11 10.92 8.52
N PRO A 18 0.54 12.15 8.20
CA PRO A 18 -0.36 13.18 7.67
C PRO A 18 -0.89 12.86 6.26
N ILE A 19 -0.11 12.14 5.46
CA ILE A 19 -0.47 11.70 4.10
C ILE A 19 0.04 10.27 3.94
N VAL A 20 -0.81 9.37 3.46
CA VAL A 20 -0.46 7.98 3.16
C VAL A 20 -1.02 7.64 1.79
N LEU A 21 -0.21 7.04 0.91
CA LEU A 21 -0.70 6.46 -0.33
C LEU A 21 -0.96 4.98 -0.11
N VAL A 22 -2.21 4.56 -0.31
CA VAL A 22 -2.61 3.16 -0.15
C VAL A 22 -3.00 2.58 -1.50
N GLN A 23 -2.44 1.43 -1.86
CA GLN A 23 -2.85 0.65 -3.01
C GLN A 23 -3.48 -0.65 -2.53
N PHE A 24 -4.80 -0.72 -2.66
CA PHE A 24 -5.57 -1.96 -2.50
C PHE A 24 -5.37 -2.82 -3.74
N MET A 25 -4.94 -4.06 -3.52
CA MET A 25 -4.65 -5.02 -4.57
C MET A 25 -5.13 -6.41 -4.18
N ALA A 26 -5.18 -7.30 -5.16
CA ALA A 26 -5.45 -8.71 -4.95
C ALA A 26 -4.54 -9.54 -5.84
N THR A 27 -4.22 -10.77 -5.42
CA THR A 27 -3.27 -11.62 -6.14
C THR A 27 -3.74 -12.02 -7.53
N TRP A 28 -5.06 -12.13 -7.75
CA TRP A 28 -5.69 -12.42 -9.04
C TRP A 28 -5.88 -11.19 -9.92
N CYS A 29 -5.70 -9.97 -9.39
CA CYS A 29 -5.85 -8.74 -10.15
C CYS A 29 -4.65 -8.51 -11.09
N GLY A 30 -4.79 -8.90 -12.36
CA GLY A 30 -3.74 -8.74 -13.37
C GLY A 30 -3.28 -7.29 -13.55
N ASN A 31 -4.21 -6.32 -13.52
CA ASN A 31 -3.87 -4.91 -13.64
C ASN A 31 -3.07 -4.38 -12.43
N CYS A 32 -3.34 -4.92 -11.24
CA CYS A 32 -2.65 -4.56 -10.01
C CYS A 32 -1.16 -4.96 -10.06
N ARG A 33 -0.85 -6.12 -10.67
CA ARG A 33 0.53 -6.57 -10.89
C ARG A 33 1.33 -5.61 -11.78
N ILE A 34 0.68 -5.01 -12.78
CA ILE A 34 1.30 -4.01 -13.67
C ILE A 34 1.50 -2.67 -12.95
N MET A 35 0.61 -2.34 -12.01
CA MET A 35 0.69 -1.09 -11.24
C MET A 35 1.74 -1.15 -10.12
N LYS A 36 2.00 -2.33 -9.52
CA LYS A 36 2.99 -2.53 -8.46
C LYS A 36 4.38 -1.91 -8.75
N PRO A 37 5.02 -2.10 -9.93
CA PRO A 37 6.30 -1.48 -10.22
C PRO A 37 6.23 0.05 -10.34
N LYS A 38 5.12 0.60 -10.85
CA LYS A 38 4.91 2.06 -10.92
C LYS A 38 4.72 2.66 -9.52
N PHE A 39 3.96 1.99 -8.67
CA PHE A 39 3.75 2.40 -7.28
C PHE A 39 5.05 2.37 -6.48
N LYS A 40 5.86 1.31 -6.66
CA LYS A 40 7.20 1.23 -6.07
C LYS A 40 8.12 2.35 -6.55
N LYS A 41 8.09 2.69 -7.84
CA LYS A 41 8.88 3.82 -8.38
C LYS A 41 8.46 5.14 -7.74
N LEU A 42 7.16 5.41 -7.66
CA LEU A 42 6.64 6.62 -7.03
C LEU A 42 7.01 6.72 -5.55
N SER A 43 7.03 5.59 -4.83
CA SER A 43 7.51 5.53 -3.44
C SER A 43 9.00 5.89 -3.27
N LEU A 44 9.82 5.73 -4.32
CA LEU A 44 11.24 6.12 -4.29
C LEU A 44 11.41 7.62 -4.56
N GLU A 45 10.51 8.20 -5.37
CA GLU A 45 10.47 9.63 -5.67
C GLU A 45 9.94 10.45 -4.49
N HIS A 46 9.09 9.85 -3.65
CA HIS A 46 8.50 10.45 -2.44
C HIS A 46 8.88 9.63 -1.19
N PRO A 47 10.13 9.72 -0.71
CA PRO A 47 10.57 8.99 0.48
C PRO A 47 9.87 9.44 1.76
N ASP A 48 9.45 10.70 1.81
CA ASP A 48 8.72 11.39 2.88
C ASP A 48 7.26 10.92 3.06
N VAL A 49 6.70 10.25 2.06
CA VAL A 49 5.34 9.69 2.14
C VAL A 49 5.41 8.16 2.29
N PRO A 50 4.66 7.57 3.23
CA PRO A 50 4.47 6.13 3.28
C PRO A 50 3.52 5.65 2.17
N PHE A 51 3.99 4.66 1.43
CA PHE A 51 3.26 3.94 0.40
C PHE A 51 2.93 2.56 0.93
N VAL A 52 1.65 2.23 1.04
CA VAL A 52 1.17 1.00 1.66
C VAL A 52 0.48 0.13 0.62
N LEU A 53 0.90 -1.13 0.52
CA LEU A 53 0.25 -2.16 -0.30
C LEU A 53 -0.65 -3.01 0.60
N VAL A 54 -1.95 -3.01 0.31
CA VAL A 54 -2.95 -3.77 1.07
C VAL A 54 -3.51 -4.86 0.16
N ASP A 55 -3.39 -6.11 0.58
CA ASP A 55 -4.06 -7.23 -0.07
C ASP A 55 -5.50 -7.32 0.44
N ALA A 56 -6.45 -6.87 -0.37
CA ALA A 56 -7.86 -6.78 0.01
C ALA A 56 -8.52 -8.14 0.25
N GLU A 57 -7.93 -9.25 -0.22
CA GLU A 57 -8.41 -10.60 0.10
C GLU A 57 -7.90 -11.08 1.46
N LYS A 58 -6.71 -10.65 1.86
CA LYS A 58 -6.09 -11.06 3.13
C LYS A 58 -6.46 -10.15 4.30
N PHE A 59 -6.69 -8.86 4.02
CA PHE A 59 -6.92 -7.81 5.02
C PHE A 59 -8.19 -7.03 4.67
N PRO A 60 -9.39 -7.65 4.75
CA PRO A 60 -10.64 -7.01 4.37
C PRO A 60 -11.14 -5.97 5.38
N GLU A 61 -10.59 -5.94 6.59
CA GLU A 61 -11.00 -5.03 7.68
C GLU A 61 -10.08 -3.79 7.78
N SER A 62 -9.05 -3.72 6.94
CA SER A 62 -8.08 -2.63 6.84
C SER A 62 -8.55 -1.46 5.99
#